data_AF-A0A662X5G4-F1
#
_entry.id   AF-A0A662X5G4-F1
#
_cell.length_a   1.000
_cell.length_b   1.000
_cell.length_c   1.000
_cell.angle_alpha   90.00
_cell.angle_beta   90.00
_cell.angle_gamma   90.00
#
_symmetry.space_group_name_H-M   'P 1'
#
loop_
_entity.id
_entity.type
_entity.pdbx_description
1 polymer ?
#
loop_
_entity_poly.entity_id
_entity_poly.type
_entity_poly.pdbx_seq_one_letter_code
_entity_poly.pdbx_strand_id
1 'polypeptide(L)'
;MVLAPRPACPTFTSAQVTGFYFQPCHDDYDEVILEYFRCRCGTVRKQTRRNGQTNLVQHVRREHPSFEAEMLEATTGETGSLLNYVRRTSQNLFGWLLWVISSNLPLSFCENRTTRRYTTLNPICVETLRATMEGVVLAVERSIASEMPDIFGLIIDGWSHMSEHYLAVFAFYKVDGKVKIPLLCMAPLLNEEDDDLSARAHREFLADMLPRDFGKQLHQCVVLVGDNCSVNRRLATLMGVPLVGCASHRLNLAVQQDLQGHEADLAQLQTLMAKLRTLTQSAKLRYAYLFCDVLGYLLTFVLFLLNVTFIL
;
A
#
# COMPACT_ATOMS: atom_id res chain seq x y z
N MET A 1 -31.24 -9.36 -48.76
CA MET A 1 -30.60 -10.04 -47.62
C MET A 1 -30.87 -9.21 -46.37
N VAL A 2 -31.81 -9.64 -45.53
CA VAL A 2 -32.07 -8.99 -44.24
C VAL A 2 -31.01 -9.48 -43.27
N LEU A 3 -30.16 -8.57 -42.77
CA LEU A 3 -29.18 -8.86 -41.73
C LEU A 3 -29.93 -9.21 -40.44
N ALA A 4 -29.76 -10.44 -39.96
CA ALA A 4 -30.26 -10.83 -38.65
C ALA A 4 -29.63 -9.94 -37.56
N PRO A 5 -30.41 -9.45 -36.58
CA PRO A 5 -29.85 -8.67 -35.49
C PRO A 5 -28.85 -9.53 -34.70
N ARG A 6 -27.67 -8.96 -34.42
CA ARG A 6 -26.67 -9.59 -33.53
C ARG A 6 -27.34 -9.90 -32.18
N PRO A 7 -27.18 -11.10 -31.62
CA PRO A 7 -27.70 -11.40 -30.29
C PRO A 7 -27.09 -10.43 -29.27
N ALA A 8 -27.92 -9.92 -28.37
CA ALA A 8 -27.50 -9.06 -27.27
C ALA A 8 -26.36 -9.75 -26.50
N CYS A 9 -25.28 -9.02 -26.25
CA CYS A 9 -24.18 -9.53 -25.44
C CYS A 9 -24.71 -9.74 -24.01
N PRO A 10 -24.57 -10.93 -23.40
CA PRO A 10 -25.11 -11.18 -22.07
C PRO A 10 -24.43 -10.28 -21.02
N THR A 11 -25.25 -9.70 -20.13
CA THR A 11 -24.83 -8.79 -19.05
C THR A 11 -23.81 -9.44 -18.11
N PHE A 12 -23.96 -10.74 -17.85
CA PHE A 12 -23.08 -11.54 -17.00
C PHE A 12 -22.62 -12.82 -17.69
N THR A 13 -21.38 -13.22 -17.43
CA THR A 13 -20.83 -14.50 -17.88
C THR A 13 -21.44 -15.68 -17.11
N SER A 14 -21.45 -16.88 -17.70
CA SER A 14 -21.91 -18.11 -17.03
C SER A 14 -21.22 -18.36 -15.69
N ALA A 15 -19.94 -17.97 -15.57
CA ALA A 15 -19.17 -18.12 -14.34
C ALA A 15 -19.62 -17.14 -13.25
N GLN A 16 -19.93 -15.89 -13.61
CA GLN A 16 -20.48 -14.91 -12.67
C GLN A 16 -21.87 -15.34 -12.16
N VAL A 17 -22.75 -15.76 -13.07
CA VAL A 17 -24.10 -16.23 -12.71
C VAL A 17 -24.03 -17.45 -11.81
N THR A 18 -23.20 -18.43 -12.17
CA THR A 18 -23.05 -19.65 -11.37
C THR A 18 -22.42 -19.34 -10.01
N GLY A 19 -21.37 -18.52 -9.96
CA GLY A 19 -20.69 -18.16 -8.72
C GLY A 19 -21.53 -17.30 -7.77
N PHE A 20 -22.54 -16.58 -8.28
CA PHE A 20 -23.49 -15.87 -7.43
C PHE A 20 -24.56 -16.80 -6.87
N TYR A 21 -25.21 -17.59 -7.72
CA TYR A 21 -26.38 -18.39 -7.33
C TYR A 21 -26.04 -19.72 -6.67
N PHE A 22 -24.84 -20.26 -6.83
CA PHE A 22 -24.50 -21.60 -6.38
C PHE A 22 -23.33 -21.63 -5.40
N GLN A 23 -23.48 -22.47 -4.38
CA GLN A 23 -22.43 -22.86 -3.45
C GLN A 23 -22.10 -24.34 -3.64
N PRO A 24 -20.83 -24.76 -3.47
CA PRO A 24 -20.49 -26.18 -3.47
C PRO A 24 -21.24 -26.91 -2.35
N CYS A 25 -21.69 -28.13 -2.62
CA CYS A 25 -22.21 -29.00 -1.57
C CYS A 25 -21.04 -29.59 -0.78
N HIS A 26 -21.26 -29.83 0.51
CA HIS A 26 -20.32 -30.50 1.39
C HIS A 26 -20.88 -31.88 1.76
N ASP A 27 -19.99 -32.84 2.00
CA ASP A 27 -20.37 -34.15 2.56
C ASP A 27 -20.43 -34.11 4.09
N ASP A 28 -20.66 -35.28 4.71
CA ASP A 28 -20.79 -35.42 6.16
C ASP A 28 -19.49 -35.09 6.94
N TYR A 29 -18.36 -34.92 6.23
CA TYR A 29 -17.05 -34.54 6.79
C TYR A 29 -16.67 -33.09 6.45
N ASP A 30 -17.62 -32.30 5.94
CA ASP A 30 -17.41 -30.92 5.49
C ASP A 30 -16.47 -30.80 4.26
N GLU A 31 -16.22 -31.90 3.53
CA GLU A 31 -15.43 -31.87 2.31
C GLU A 31 -16.27 -31.47 1.09
N VAL A 32 -15.67 -30.69 0.19
CA VAL A 32 -16.36 -30.16 -0.99
C VAL A 32 -16.65 -31.27 -2.02
N ILE A 33 -17.93 -31.49 -2.32
CA ILE A 33 -18.38 -32.39 -3.37
C ILE A 33 -18.37 -31.66 -4.72
N LEU A 34 -17.27 -31.81 -5.47
CA LEU A 34 -16.97 -31.07 -6.70
C LEU A 34 -18.06 -31.08 -7.79
N GLU A 35 -18.91 -32.11 -7.84
CA GLU A 35 -19.94 -32.24 -8.88
C GLU A 35 -21.31 -31.69 -8.45
N TYR A 36 -21.52 -31.34 -7.18
CA TYR A 36 -22.83 -30.95 -6.66
C TYR A 36 -22.83 -29.53 -6.14
N PHE A 37 -23.81 -28.76 -6.60
CA PHE A 37 -23.93 -27.34 -6.28
C PHE A 37 -25.34 -27.06 -5.77
N ARG A 38 -25.44 -26.34 -4.65
CA ARG A 38 -26.70 -25.89 -4.07
C ARG A 38 -26.98 -24.47 -4.53
N CYS A 39 -28.12 -24.28 -5.19
CA CYS A 39 -28.60 -22.96 -5.57
C CYS A 39 -29.15 -22.21 -4.35
N ARG A 40 -29.18 -20.87 -4.39
CA ARG A 40 -29.85 -20.01 -3.39
C ARG A 40 -31.32 -20.35 -3.17
N CYS A 41 -32.02 -20.87 -4.19
CA CYS A 41 -33.39 -21.38 -4.03
C CYS A 41 -33.46 -22.73 -3.28
N GLY A 42 -32.33 -23.28 -2.82
CA GLY A 42 -32.22 -24.56 -2.13
C GLY A 42 -32.05 -25.77 -3.05
N THR A 43 -32.30 -25.63 -4.36
CA THR A 43 -32.20 -26.73 -5.32
C THR A 43 -30.76 -27.20 -5.52
N VAL A 44 -30.52 -28.50 -5.39
CA VAL A 44 -29.20 -29.11 -5.67
C VAL A 44 -29.12 -29.52 -7.14
N ARG A 45 -28.03 -29.15 -7.81
CA ARG A 45 -27.76 -29.48 -9.22
C ARG A 45 -26.39 -30.14 -9.35
N LYS A 46 -26.37 -31.25 -10.10
CA LYS A 46 -25.14 -31.91 -10.50
C LYS A 46 -24.54 -31.25 -11.74
N GLN A 47 -23.30 -30.79 -11.70
CA GLN A 47 -22.57 -30.30 -12.87
C GLN A 47 -21.99 -31.47 -13.66
N THR A 48 -22.51 -31.70 -14.88
CA THR A 48 -22.02 -32.77 -15.75
C THR A 48 -20.81 -32.30 -16.56
N ARG A 49 -19.69 -33.05 -16.54
CA ARG A 49 -18.42 -32.72 -17.23
C ARG A 49 -18.55 -32.34 -18.71
N ARG A 50 -19.55 -32.88 -19.44
CA ARG A 50 -19.77 -32.61 -20.88
C ARG A 50 -20.40 -31.25 -21.19
N ASN A 51 -21.09 -30.60 -20.24
CA ASN A 51 -21.96 -29.44 -20.53
C ASN A 51 -21.42 -28.10 -19.99
N GLY A 52 -20.23 -28.08 -19.36
CA GLY A 52 -19.71 -26.89 -18.70
C GLY A 52 -20.64 -26.39 -17.58
N GLN A 53 -20.85 -25.07 -17.49
CA GLN A 53 -21.79 -24.43 -16.54
C GLN A 53 -23.21 -24.24 -17.12
N THR A 54 -23.47 -24.76 -18.32
CA THR A 54 -24.69 -24.45 -19.08
C THR A 54 -25.97 -24.90 -18.37
N ASN A 55 -25.94 -26.08 -17.72
CA ASN A 55 -27.07 -26.62 -16.98
C ASN A 55 -27.38 -25.81 -15.70
N LEU A 56 -26.35 -25.30 -15.04
CA LEU A 56 -26.49 -24.44 -13.86
C LEU A 56 -27.10 -23.08 -14.26
N VAL A 57 -26.59 -22.46 -15.33
CA VAL A 57 -27.13 -21.20 -15.86
C VAL A 57 -28.57 -21.37 -16.36
N GLN A 58 -28.88 -22.51 -16.99
CA GLN A 58 -30.25 -22.79 -17.44
C GLN A 58 -31.22 -22.92 -16.25
N HIS A 59 -30.78 -23.48 -15.12
CA HIS A 59 -31.56 -23.48 -13.89
C HIS A 59 -31.80 -22.05 -13.40
N VAL A 60 -30.76 -21.21 -13.34
CA VAL A 60 -30.92 -19.80 -12.91
C VAL A 60 -31.90 -19.06 -13.79
N ARG A 61 -31.79 -19.17 -15.12
CA ARG A 61 -32.71 -18.49 -16.05
C ARG A 61 -34.16 -18.93 -15.90
N ARG A 62 -34.42 -20.14 -15.39
CA ARG A 62 -35.77 -20.68 -15.20
C ARG A 62 -36.36 -20.31 -13.84
N GLU A 63 -35.58 -20.50 -12.77
CA GLU A 63 -36.05 -20.33 -11.40
C GLU A 63 -35.80 -18.93 -10.84
N HIS A 64 -34.93 -18.13 -11.47
CA HIS A 64 -34.60 -16.76 -11.12
C HIS A 64 -34.73 -15.84 -12.35
N PRO A 65 -35.95 -15.53 -12.83
CA PRO A 65 -36.14 -14.71 -14.03
C PRO A 65 -35.54 -13.29 -13.92
N SER A 66 -35.48 -12.76 -12.70
CA SER A 66 -34.91 -11.45 -12.33
C SER A 66 -33.42 -11.47 -12.01
N PHE A 67 -32.70 -12.57 -12.35
CA PHE A 67 -31.34 -12.78 -11.86
C PHE A 67 -30.35 -11.65 -12.18
N GLU A 68 -30.50 -10.97 -13.32
CA GLU A 68 -29.62 -9.87 -13.69
C GLU A 68 -29.80 -8.65 -12.78
N ALA A 69 -31.04 -8.34 -12.39
CA ALA A 69 -31.32 -7.24 -11.46
C ALA A 69 -30.84 -7.58 -10.05
N GLU A 70 -31.11 -8.80 -9.58
CA GLU A 70 -30.64 -9.31 -8.28
C GLU A 70 -29.11 -9.27 -8.18
N MET A 71 -28.40 -9.64 -9.25
CA MET A 71 -26.93 -9.59 -9.29
C MET A 71 -26.36 -8.16 -9.35
N LEU A 72 -27.12 -7.19 -9.87
CA LEU A 72 -26.73 -5.77 -9.90
C LEU A 72 -26.98 -5.06 -8.56
N GLU A 73 -28.05 -5.43 -7.86
CA GLU A 73 -28.43 -4.85 -6.57
C GLU A 73 -27.72 -5.51 -5.37
N ALA A 74 -27.14 -6.70 -5.57
CA ALA A 74 -26.49 -7.46 -4.52
C ALA A 74 -25.36 -6.68 -3.83
N THR A 75 -25.44 -6.60 -2.51
CA THR A 75 -24.38 -6.03 -1.68
C THR A 75 -23.18 -6.99 -1.55
N THR A 76 -22.02 -6.47 -1.16
CA THR A 76 -20.79 -7.24 -0.89
C THR A 76 -20.98 -8.36 0.13
N GLY A 77 -21.92 -8.22 1.06
CA GLY A 77 -22.29 -9.25 2.03
C GLY A 77 -23.07 -10.42 1.43
N GLU A 78 -23.91 -10.17 0.43
CA GLU A 78 -24.75 -11.18 -0.21
C GLU A 78 -24.00 -11.97 -1.28
N THR A 79 -22.89 -11.45 -1.79
CA THR A 79 -22.11 -12.10 -2.84
C THR A 79 -21.18 -13.20 -2.32
N GLY A 80 -20.90 -13.25 -1.01
CA GLY A 80 -19.98 -14.19 -0.35
C GLY A 80 -18.51 -14.04 -0.75
N SER A 81 -18.22 -13.57 -1.97
CA SER A 81 -16.90 -13.17 -2.45
C SER A 81 -17.01 -12.27 -3.69
N LEU A 82 -16.45 -11.05 -3.60
CA LEU A 82 -16.25 -10.16 -4.75
C LEU A 82 -15.39 -10.80 -5.86
N LEU A 83 -14.66 -11.88 -5.56
CA LEU A 83 -13.77 -12.54 -6.50
C LEU A 83 -14.51 -13.08 -7.73
N ASN A 84 -15.79 -13.44 -7.63
CA ASN A 84 -16.54 -13.90 -8.81
C ASN A 84 -16.85 -12.75 -9.79
N TYR A 85 -16.77 -11.50 -9.35
CA TYR A 85 -17.09 -10.29 -10.12
C TYR A 85 -15.84 -9.57 -10.64
N VAL A 86 -14.68 -9.85 -10.05
CA VAL A 86 -13.40 -9.29 -10.49
C VAL A 86 -12.85 -10.12 -11.64
N ARG A 87 -12.37 -9.45 -12.70
CA ARG A 87 -11.69 -10.11 -13.82
C ARG A 87 -10.49 -10.92 -13.30
N ARG A 88 -10.33 -12.16 -13.77
CA ARG A 88 -9.19 -13.02 -13.40
C ARG A 88 -7.83 -12.35 -13.64
N THR A 89 -7.71 -11.54 -14.69
CA THR A 89 -6.51 -10.75 -14.97
C THR A 89 -6.21 -9.75 -13.86
N SER A 90 -7.23 -9.03 -13.36
CA SER A 90 -7.09 -8.10 -12.25
C SER A 90 -6.73 -8.81 -10.94
N GLN A 91 -7.30 -9.97 -10.68
CA GLN A 91 -6.91 -10.80 -9.52
C GLN A 91 -5.45 -11.24 -9.60
N ASN A 92 -5.01 -11.65 -10.79
CA ASN A 92 -3.63 -12.05 -11.02
C ASN A 92 -2.65 -10.89 -10.76
N LEU A 93 -2.98 -9.71 -11.27
CA LEU A 93 -2.18 -8.50 -11.06
C LEU A 93 -2.16 -8.09 -9.58
N PHE A 94 -3.31 -8.14 -8.91
CA PHE A 94 -3.39 -7.89 -7.48
C PHE A 94 -2.55 -8.89 -6.67
N GLY A 95 -2.58 -10.17 -7.01
CA GLY A 95 -1.75 -11.19 -6.37
C GLY A 95 -0.26 -10.90 -6.51
N TRP A 96 0.20 -10.50 -7.70
CA TRP A 96 1.59 -10.09 -7.91
C TRP A 96 1.95 -8.82 -7.12
N LEU A 97 1.11 -7.79 -7.14
CA LEU A 97 1.31 -6.56 -6.39
C LEU A 97 1.42 -6.84 -4.88
N LEU A 98 0.43 -7.55 -4.33
CA LEU A 98 0.38 -7.87 -2.92
C LEU A 98 1.63 -8.63 -2.49
N TRP A 99 2.07 -9.61 -3.28
CA TRP A 99 3.25 -10.39 -2.96
C TRP A 99 4.53 -9.55 -3.01
N VAL A 100 4.75 -8.82 -4.11
CA VAL A 100 5.97 -8.02 -4.27
C VAL A 100 6.06 -6.92 -3.20
N ILE A 101 4.97 -6.20 -2.94
CA ILE A 101 4.94 -5.08 -1.99
C ILE A 101 5.02 -5.58 -0.55
N SER A 102 4.16 -6.53 -0.16
CA SER A 102 4.08 -6.97 1.25
C SER A 102 5.31 -7.75 1.69
N SER A 103 6.03 -8.38 0.76
CA SER A 103 7.29 -9.08 1.05
C SER A 103 8.53 -8.24 0.72
N ASN A 104 8.36 -6.96 0.33
CA ASN A 104 9.45 -6.05 -0.03
C ASN A 104 10.46 -6.68 -1.01
N LEU A 105 9.95 -7.27 -2.09
CA LEU A 105 10.75 -7.97 -3.09
C LEU A 105 11.14 -7.04 -4.26
N PRO A 106 12.26 -7.31 -4.96
CA PRO A 106 12.58 -6.59 -6.18
C PRO A 106 11.46 -6.70 -7.22
N LEU A 107 11.20 -5.64 -8.00
CA LEU A 107 10.17 -5.69 -9.07
C LEU A 107 10.43 -6.82 -10.09
N SER A 108 11.70 -7.14 -10.34
CA SER A 108 12.12 -8.26 -11.20
C SER A 108 11.73 -9.64 -10.66
N PHE A 109 11.24 -9.75 -9.42
CA PHE A 109 10.76 -10.99 -8.83
C PHE A 109 9.66 -11.65 -9.67
N CYS A 110 8.76 -10.87 -10.26
CA CYS A 110 7.68 -11.39 -11.12
C CYS A 110 8.21 -12.06 -12.41
N GLU A 111 9.47 -11.80 -12.78
CA GLU A 111 10.15 -12.38 -13.94
C GLU A 111 11.10 -13.53 -13.60
N ASN A 112 11.35 -13.75 -12.31
CA ASN A 112 12.24 -14.80 -11.85
C ASN A 112 11.74 -16.18 -12.30
N ARG A 113 12.60 -16.94 -12.99
CA ARG A 113 12.26 -18.26 -13.56
C ARG A 113 11.80 -19.26 -12.51
N THR A 114 12.47 -19.31 -11.36
CA THR A 114 12.12 -20.20 -10.25
C THR A 114 10.77 -19.81 -9.67
N THR A 115 10.54 -18.52 -9.44
CA THR A 115 9.28 -18.00 -8.91
C THR A 115 8.12 -18.35 -9.84
N ARG A 116 8.26 -18.10 -11.14
CA ARG A 116 7.26 -18.47 -12.17
C ARG A 116 6.98 -19.96 -12.24
N ARG A 117 7.96 -20.82 -11.90
CA ARG A 117 7.80 -22.28 -11.89
C ARG A 117 6.95 -22.77 -10.71
N TYR A 118 7.00 -22.09 -9.58
CA TYR A 118 6.37 -22.56 -8.34
C TYR A 118 5.11 -21.78 -7.94
N THR A 119 4.84 -20.63 -8.56
CA THR A 119 3.62 -19.85 -8.31
C THR A 119 2.41 -20.39 -9.08
N THR A 120 1.22 -20.15 -8.53
CA THR A 120 -0.07 -20.34 -9.24
C THR A 120 -0.52 -19.09 -10.02
N LEU A 121 0.20 -17.97 -9.90
CA LEU A 121 -0.08 -16.74 -10.64
C LEU A 121 0.42 -16.85 -12.09
N ASN A 122 -0.39 -16.38 -13.03
CA ASN A 122 0.01 -16.25 -14.43
C ASN A 122 1.21 -15.29 -14.55
N PRO A 123 2.25 -15.64 -15.33
CA PRO A 123 3.42 -14.78 -15.51
C PRO A 123 3.07 -13.38 -16.01
N ILE A 124 3.76 -12.37 -15.45
CA ILE A 124 3.73 -10.96 -15.91
C ILE A 124 5.15 -10.45 -16.08
N CYS A 125 5.33 -9.35 -16.81
CA CYS A 125 6.61 -8.64 -16.90
C CYS A 125 6.68 -7.46 -15.92
N VAL A 126 7.89 -6.95 -15.69
CA VAL A 126 8.13 -5.78 -14.82
C VAL A 126 7.34 -4.56 -15.30
N GLU A 127 7.24 -4.34 -16.60
CA GLU A 127 6.49 -3.20 -17.16
C GLU A 127 5.01 -3.29 -16.84
N THR A 128 4.44 -4.51 -16.88
CA THR A 128 3.04 -4.73 -16.51
C THR A 128 2.84 -4.50 -15.02
N LEU A 129 3.75 -4.99 -14.17
CA LEU A 129 3.70 -4.76 -12.73
C LEU A 129 3.76 -3.25 -12.42
N ARG A 130 4.71 -2.53 -13.02
CA ARG A 130 4.90 -1.08 -12.81
C ARG A 130 3.68 -0.27 -13.25
N ALA A 131 3.17 -0.52 -14.46
CA ALA A 131 1.97 0.14 -14.95
C ALA A 131 0.75 -0.13 -14.05
N THR A 132 0.66 -1.33 -13.47
CA THR A 132 -0.39 -1.65 -12.50
C THR A 132 -0.18 -0.89 -11.19
N MET A 133 1.05 -0.81 -10.67
CA MET A 133 1.38 -0.01 -9.49
C MET A 133 1.00 1.47 -9.68
N GLU A 134 1.39 2.06 -10.81
CA GLU A 134 1.05 3.44 -11.18
C GLU A 134 -0.49 3.64 -11.20
N GLY A 135 -1.23 2.71 -11.80
CA GLY A 135 -2.69 2.75 -11.80
C GLY A 135 -3.32 2.66 -10.41
N VAL A 136 -2.73 1.86 -9.50
CA VAL A 136 -3.17 1.77 -8.10
C VAL A 136 -2.88 3.06 -7.34
N VAL A 137 -1.71 3.66 -7.53
CA VAL A 137 -1.36 4.96 -6.93
C VAL A 137 -2.39 6.02 -7.32
N LEU A 138 -2.68 6.17 -8.61
CA LEU A 138 -3.70 7.12 -9.09
C LEU A 138 -5.10 6.85 -8.50
N ALA A 139 -5.46 5.58 -8.31
CA ALA A 139 -6.74 5.22 -7.69
C ALA A 139 -6.78 5.58 -6.20
N VAL A 140 -5.67 5.38 -5.48
CA VAL A 140 -5.52 5.76 -4.07
C VAL A 140 -5.53 7.28 -3.92
N GLU A 141 -4.79 8.02 -4.75
CA GLU A 141 -4.77 9.49 -4.75
C GLU A 141 -6.18 10.05 -4.94
N ARG A 142 -6.94 9.55 -5.93
CA ARG A 142 -8.34 9.95 -6.14
C ARG A 142 -9.23 9.62 -4.94
N SER A 143 -9.00 8.49 -4.28
CA SER A 143 -9.75 8.11 -3.08
C SER A 143 -9.44 9.02 -1.90
N ILE A 144 -8.18 9.44 -1.74
CA ILE A 144 -7.78 10.40 -0.72
C ILE A 144 -8.38 11.76 -1.07
N ALA A 145 -8.25 12.23 -2.32
CA ALA A 145 -8.76 13.51 -2.78
C ALA A 145 -10.27 13.68 -2.55
N SER A 146 -11.06 12.61 -2.76
CA SER A 146 -12.51 12.63 -2.53
C SER A 146 -12.92 12.57 -1.06
N GLU A 147 -12.11 11.91 -0.21
CA GLU A 147 -12.35 11.80 1.23
C GLU A 147 -11.85 13.03 2.02
N MET A 148 -10.75 13.63 1.57
CA MET A 148 -10.01 14.65 2.31
C MET A 148 -10.83 15.95 2.42
N PRO A 149 -11.04 16.48 3.64
CA PRO A 149 -11.77 17.73 3.85
C PRO A 149 -10.92 18.95 3.47
N ASP A 150 -11.57 20.11 3.43
CA ASP A 150 -10.93 21.40 3.18
C ASP A 150 -10.17 21.97 4.39
N ILE A 151 -10.21 21.28 5.54
CA ILE A 151 -9.44 21.64 6.73
C ILE A 151 -8.66 20.41 7.14
N PHE A 152 -7.34 20.49 7.04
CA PHE A 152 -6.43 19.38 7.33
C PHE A 152 -5.12 19.91 7.93
N GLY A 153 -4.33 19.01 8.52
CA GLY A 153 -2.95 19.28 8.87
C GLY A 153 -2.00 18.47 7.99
N LEU A 154 -0.74 18.88 7.96
CA LEU A 154 0.33 18.13 7.29
C LEU A 154 1.34 17.63 8.33
N ILE A 155 1.79 16.39 8.15
CA ILE A 155 2.98 15.86 8.82
C ILE A 155 4.06 15.76 7.76
N ILE A 156 5.20 16.36 8.03
CA ILE A 156 6.35 16.36 7.13
C ILE A 156 7.53 15.71 7.85
N ASP A 157 8.20 14.83 7.13
CA ASP A 157 9.47 14.30 7.55
C ASP A 157 10.49 14.36 6.40
N GLY A 158 11.66 14.89 6.73
CA GLY A 158 12.76 15.03 5.79
C GLY A 158 13.96 14.22 6.25
N TRP A 159 14.49 13.36 5.39
CA TRP A 159 15.73 12.63 5.66
C TRP A 159 16.64 12.66 4.45
N SER A 160 17.94 12.47 4.68
CA SER A 160 18.92 12.37 3.61
C SER A 160 19.43 10.94 3.51
N HIS A 161 19.41 10.38 2.31
CA HIS A 161 20.01 9.08 2.03
C HIS A 161 21.05 9.23 0.91
N MET A 162 22.29 8.84 1.21
CA MET A 162 23.45 9.02 0.35
C MET A 162 23.70 10.52 0.05
N SER A 163 23.18 11.03 -1.06
CA SER A 163 23.33 12.41 -1.52
C SER A 163 22.00 13.07 -1.89
N GLU A 164 20.88 12.38 -1.65
CA GLU A 164 19.55 12.88 -1.98
C GLU A 164 18.78 13.16 -0.69
N HIS A 165 18.13 14.32 -0.65
CA HIS A 165 17.17 14.63 0.40
C HIS A 165 15.78 14.17 -0.04
N TYR A 166 15.07 13.52 0.85
CA TYR A 166 13.73 13.01 0.63
C TYR A 166 12.78 13.72 1.57
N LEU A 167 11.61 14.07 1.06
CA LEU A 167 10.50 14.61 1.82
C LEU A 167 9.31 13.64 1.76
N ALA A 168 8.88 13.14 2.91
CA ALA A 168 7.59 12.50 3.06
C ALA A 168 6.56 13.51 3.57
N VAL A 169 5.39 13.51 2.94
CA VAL A 169 4.27 14.38 3.31
C VAL A 169 3.06 13.50 3.57
N PHE A 170 2.52 13.56 4.78
CA PHE A 170 1.24 12.96 5.14
C PHE A 170 0.22 14.06 5.37
N ALA A 171 -1.03 13.81 4.99
CA ALA A 171 -2.14 14.58 5.53
C ALA A 171 -2.59 13.96 6.84
N PHE A 172 -3.17 14.76 7.73
CA PHE A 172 -3.99 14.23 8.80
C PHE A 172 -5.27 15.05 8.96
N TYR A 173 -6.38 14.33 9.09
CA TYR A 173 -7.71 14.91 9.15
C TYR A 173 -8.67 13.93 9.82
N LYS A 174 -9.92 14.36 10.04
CA LYS A 174 -10.95 13.55 10.70
C LYS A 174 -12.15 13.36 9.78
N VAL A 175 -12.56 12.10 9.60
CA VAL A 175 -13.78 11.71 8.87
C VAL A 175 -14.58 10.77 9.74
N ASP A 176 -15.86 11.05 9.95
CA ASP A 176 -16.79 10.23 10.75
C ASP A 176 -16.24 9.83 12.12
N GLY A 177 -15.64 10.79 12.83
CA GLY A 177 -15.08 10.52 14.16
C GLY A 177 -13.68 9.90 14.14
N LYS A 178 -13.19 9.39 13.00
CA LYS A 178 -11.92 8.67 12.88
C LYS A 178 -10.83 9.55 12.29
N VAL A 179 -9.65 9.52 12.90
CA VAL A 179 -8.46 10.17 12.36
C VAL A 179 -7.94 9.36 11.18
N LYS A 180 -7.61 10.06 10.10
CA LYS A 180 -7.01 9.53 8.88
C LYS A 180 -5.64 10.16 8.73
N ILE A 181 -4.63 9.35 8.38
CA ILE A 181 -3.24 9.81 8.19
C ILE A 181 -2.65 9.21 6.90
N PRO A 182 -3.19 9.55 5.71
CA PRO A 182 -2.65 9.02 4.47
C PRO A 182 -1.30 9.67 4.12
N LEU A 183 -0.38 8.86 3.59
CA LEU A 183 0.80 9.37 2.88
C LEU A 183 0.34 9.99 1.56
N LEU A 184 0.65 11.27 1.34
CA LEU A 184 0.34 11.97 0.10
C LEU A 184 1.45 11.76 -0.93
N CYS A 185 2.71 11.93 -0.51
CA CYS A 185 3.84 11.74 -1.39
C CYS A 185 5.11 11.43 -0.60
N MET A 186 6.05 10.78 -1.28
CA MET A 186 7.44 10.68 -0.89
C MET A 186 8.27 11.07 -2.11
N ALA A 187 8.94 12.22 -2.06
CA ALA A 187 9.63 12.78 -3.21
C ALA A 187 11.07 13.15 -2.85
N PRO A 188 12.05 12.90 -3.74
CA PRO A 188 13.35 13.51 -3.62
C PRO A 188 13.22 15.02 -3.88
N LEU A 189 13.78 15.83 -3.00
CA LEU A 189 13.89 17.28 -3.15
C LEU A 189 15.37 17.66 -3.11
N LEU A 190 15.74 18.66 -3.90
CA LEU A 190 17.09 19.23 -3.81
C LEU A 190 17.14 20.09 -2.55
N ASN A 191 18.12 19.80 -1.69
CA ASN A 191 18.51 20.78 -0.68
C ASN A 191 19.17 21.95 -1.40
N GLU A 192 18.64 23.13 -1.17
CA GLU A 192 19.21 24.36 -1.68
C GLU A 192 20.41 24.79 -0.81
N GLU A 193 21.15 25.80 -1.26
CA GLU A 193 22.37 26.29 -0.60
C GLU A 193 22.14 26.75 0.86
N ASP A 194 20.91 27.13 1.21
CA ASP A 194 20.49 27.52 2.55
C ASP A 194 19.08 27.02 2.90
N ASP A 195 18.78 26.99 4.20
CA ASP A 195 17.52 26.55 4.78
C ASP A 195 16.32 27.42 4.34
N ASP A 196 16.50 28.73 4.10
CA ASP A 196 15.42 29.58 3.58
C ASP A 196 15.00 29.15 2.17
N LEU A 197 15.97 28.84 1.32
CA LEU A 197 15.74 28.40 -0.05
C LEU A 197 15.09 27.01 -0.05
N SER A 198 15.58 26.08 0.78
CA SER A 198 14.99 24.75 0.93
C SER A 198 13.54 24.83 1.41
N ALA A 199 13.24 25.69 2.39
CA ALA A 199 11.88 25.89 2.87
C ALA A 199 10.94 26.50 1.81
N ARG A 200 11.44 27.39 0.93
CA ARG A 200 10.68 27.92 -0.21
C ARG A 200 10.41 26.83 -1.24
N ALA A 201 11.42 26.02 -1.58
CA ALA A 201 11.26 24.90 -2.49
C ALA A 201 10.22 23.89 -1.98
N HIS A 202 10.25 23.56 -0.67
CA HIS A 202 9.26 22.70 -0.03
C HIS A 202 7.85 23.31 -0.12
N ARG A 203 7.72 24.63 0.14
CA ARG A 203 6.44 25.32 0.02
C ARG A 203 5.90 25.29 -1.40
N GLU A 204 6.73 25.59 -2.41
CA GLU A 204 6.34 25.58 -3.82
C GLU A 204 5.93 24.18 -4.26
N PHE A 205 6.70 23.17 -3.88
CA PHE A 205 6.36 21.77 -4.09
C PHE A 205 4.97 21.42 -3.52
N LEU A 206 4.67 21.81 -2.28
CA LEU A 206 3.36 21.58 -1.67
C LEU A 206 2.25 22.38 -2.35
N ALA A 207 2.53 23.63 -2.74
CA ALA A 207 1.58 24.50 -3.43
C ALA A 207 1.22 23.98 -4.83
N ASP A 208 2.10 23.22 -5.46
CA ASP A 208 1.84 22.59 -6.76
C ASP A 208 1.20 21.20 -6.61
N MET A 209 1.70 20.38 -5.68
CA MET A 209 1.26 19.00 -5.48
C MET A 209 -0.16 18.93 -4.93
N LEU A 210 -0.51 19.72 -3.90
CA LEU A 210 -1.81 19.63 -3.26
C LEU A 210 -2.97 19.95 -4.23
N PRO A 211 -2.92 21.02 -5.06
CA PRO A 211 -4.01 21.29 -6.00
C PRO A 211 -4.05 20.29 -7.14
N ARG A 212 -2.88 19.91 -7.68
CA ARG A 212 -2.77 19.02 -8.84
C ARG A 212 -3.28 17.61 -8.54
N ASP A 213 -2.88 17.06 -7.40
CA ASP A 213 -3.05 15.64 -7.10
C ASP A 213 -4.26 15.40 -6.16
N PHE A 214 -4.60 16.37 -5.29
CA PHE A 214 -5.65 16.22 -4.28
C PHE A 214 -6.76 17.29 -4.34
N GLY A 215 -6.65 18.28 -5.23
CA GLY A 215 -7.61 19.39 -5.31
C GLY A 215 -7.61 20.28 -4.06
N LYS A 216 -6.53 20.28 -3.27
CA LYS A 216 -6.41 21.04 -2.01
C LYS A 216 -5.48 22.22 -2.16
N GLN A 217 -5.79 23.29 -1.45
CA GLN A 217 -4.98 24.51 -1.45
C GLN A 217 -4.05 24.52 -0.24
N LEU A 218 -2.86 25.11 -0.38
CA LEU A 218 -1.91 25.14 0.74
C LEU A 218 -2.47 25.91 1.96
N HIS A 219 -3.27 26.95 1.75
CA HIS A 219 -3.88 27.76 2.82
C HIS A 219 -4.98 27.02 3.61
N GLN A 220 -5.45 25.87 3.12
CA GLN A 220 -6.39 24.99 3.82
C GLN A 220 -5.70 24.14 4.90
N CYS A 221 -4.36 24.06 4.86
CA CYS A 221 -3.58 23.47 5.93
C CYS A 221 -3.59 24.40 7.14
N VAL A 222 -3.96 23.88 8.32
CA VAL A 222 -4.05 24.68 9.56
C VAL A 222 -2.89 24.46 10.53
N VAL A 223 -2.07 23.44 10.29
CA VAL A 223 -0.97 23.05 11.18
C VAL A 223 0.04 22.21 10.43
N LEU A 224 1.32 22.45 10.74
CA LEU A 224 2.41 21.61 10.31
C LEU A 224 2.96 20.81 11.49
N VAL A 225 3.19 19.52 11.31
CA VAL A 225 3.83 18.63 12.29
C VAL A 225 5.14 18.16 11.68
N GLY A 226 6.23 18.27 12.42
CA GLY A 226 7.56 17.88 11.95
C GLY A 226 8.60 18.11 13.03
N ASP A 227 9.84 17.68 12.79
CA ASP A 227 10.93 18.04 13.68
C ASP A 227 11.16 19.57 13.68
N ASN A 228 11.84 20.07 14.72
CA ASN A 228 12.02 21.52 14.90
C ASN A 228 13.24 22.05 14.13
N CYS A 229 13.61 21.39 13.03
CA CYS A 229 14.73 21.85 12.20
C CYS A 229 14.45 23.24 11.62
N SER A 230 15.50 23.94 11.22
CA SER A 230 15.43 25.28 10.63
C SER A 230 14.52 25.33 9.40
N VAL A 231 14.63 24.36 8.50
CA VAL A 231 13.80 24.25 7.29
C VAL A 231 12.32 24.14 7.65
N ASN A 232 11.93 23.23 8.55
CA ASN A 232 10.53 23.03 8.95
C ASN A 232 9.95 24.23 9.72
N ARG A 233 10.73 24.86 10.60
CA ARG A 233 10.35 26.13 11.26
C ARG A 233 10.11 27.23 10.25
N ARG A 234 10.98 27.34 9.24
CA ARG A 234 10.87 28.34 8.20
C ARG A 234 9.68 28.06 7.29
N LEU A 235 9.45 26.81 6.91
CA LEU A 235 8.31 26.38 6.12
C LEU A 235 6.98 26.71 6.83
N ALA A 236 6.84 26.39 8.12
CA ALA A 236 5.66 26.76 8.91
C ALA A 236 5.42 28.28 8.93
N THR A 237 6.50 29.06 9.07
CA THR A 237 6.45 30.53 9.00
C THR A 237 5.98 31.02 7.63
N LEU A 238 6.49 30.43 6.54
CA LEU A 238 6.11 30.77 5.17
C LEU A 238 4.67 30.39 4.84
N MET A 239 4.16 29.32 5.46
CA MET A 239 2.78 28.86 5.37
C MET A 239 1.83 29.66 6.27
N GLY A 240 2.35 30.35 7.28
CA GLY A 240 1.55 31.08 8.27
C GLY A 240 0.81 30.18 9.26
N VAL A 241 1.31 28.96 9.51
CA VAL A 241 0.68 27.96 10.39
C VAL A 241 1.57 27.62 11.58
N PRO A 242 1.01 27.18 12.72
CA PRO A 242 1.82 26.66 13.83
C PRO A 242 2.60 25.40 13.43
N LEU A 243 3.83 25.30 13.92
CA LEU A 243 4.63 24.07 13.90
C LEU A 243 4.47 23.32 15.22
N VAL A 244 4.02 22.07 15.15
CA VAL A 244 4.01 21.14 16.28
C VAL A 244 5.24 20.24 16.17
N GLY A 245 6.15 20.41 17.12
CA GLY A 245 7.40 19.65 17.14
C GLY A 245 7.19 18.15 17.33
N CYS A 246 7.97 17.36 16.58
CA CYS A 246 7.95 15.91 16.61
C CYS A 246 8.30 15.34 18.00
N ALA A 247 7.47 14.44 18.52
CA ALA A 247 7.66 13.83 19.84
C ALA A 247 8.94 12.99 19.92
N SER A 248 9.29 12.26 18.86
CA SER A 248 10.51 11.46 18.82
C SER A 248 11.78 12.32 18.81
N HIS A 249 11.75 13.48 18.14
CA HIS A 249 12.85 14.43 18.22
C HIS A 249 13.03 14.97 19.66
N ARG A 250 11.93 15.29 20.36
CA ARG A 250 12.00 15.69 21.78
C ARG A 250 12.53 14.57 22.68
N LEU A 251 12.13 13.33 22.43
CA LEU A 251 12.65 12.17 23.14
C LEU A 251 14.14 11.97 22.87
N ASN A 252 14.57 12.07 21.61
CA ASN A 252 15.97 11.98 21.23
C ASN A 252 16.82 13.04 21.93
N LEU A 253 16.34 14.29 22.02
CA LEU A 253 17.01 15.35 22.77
C LEU A 253 17.11 15.01 24.27
N ALA A 254 16.06 14.47 24.87
CA ALA A 254 16.07 14.06 26.27
C ALA A 254 17.06 12.90 26.52
N VAL A 255 17.10 11.91 25.63
CA VAL A 255 18.05 10.79 25.68
C VAL A 255 19.48 11.29 25.50
N GLN A 256 19.73 12.18 24.54
CA GLN A 256 21.05 12.79 24.34
C GLN A 256 21.52 13.54 25.60
N GLN A 257 20.63 14.25 26.28
CA GLN A 257 20.93 14.94 27.53
C GLN A 257 21.27 13.97 28.66
N ASP A 258 20.49 12.89 28.83
CA ASP A 258 20.73 11.85 29.84
C ASP A 258 22.08 11.14 29.62
N LEU A 259 22.43 10.92 28.35
CA LEU A 259 23.66 10.25 27.94
C LEU A 259 24.92 11.13 28.00
N GLN A 260 24.82 12.43 28.31
CA GLN A 260 25.99 13.32 28.40
C GLN A 260 27.04 12.80 29.38
N GLY A 261 26.63 12.19 30.49
CA GLY A 261 27.55 11.58 31.47
C GLY A 261 28.34 10.37 30.94
N HIS A 262 27.92 9.79 29.82
CA HIS A 262 28.49 8.59 29.22
C HIS A 262 29.20 8.88 27.89
N GLU A 263 29.49 10.15 27.57
CA GLU A 263 30.08 10.57 26.29
C GLU A 263 31.39 9.82 25.98
N ALA A 264 32.24 9.60 26.99
CA ALA A 264 33.51 8.88 26.82
C ALA A 264 33.30 7.40 26.43
N ASP A 265 32.32 6.72 27.02
CA ASP A 265 31.99 5.33 26.69
C ASP A 265 31.35 5.25 25.30
N LEU A 266 30.46 6.20 24.98
CA LEU A 266 29.85 6.30 23.66
C LEU A 266 30.87 6.58 22.56
N ALA A 267 31.88 7.42 22.80
CA ALA A 267 32.96 7.67 21.86
C ALA A 267 33.82 6.42 21.60
N GLN A 268 34.07 5.61 22.64
CA GLN A 268 34.77 4.33 22.48
C GLN A 268 33.93 3.33 21.67
N LEU A 269 32.62 3.23 21.97
CA LEU A 269 31.69 2.43 21.19
C LEU A 269 31.62 2.88 19.73
N GLN A 270 31.51 4.19 19.48
CA GLN A 270 31.48 4.74 18.12
C GLN A 270 32.77 4.41 17.36
N THR A 271 33.93 4.53 18.03
CA THR A 271 35.22 4.16 17.44
C THR A 271 35.28 2.68 17.07
N LEU A 272 34.79 1.81 17.96
CA LEU A 272 34.70 0.37 17.71
C LEU A 272 33.76 0.10 16.52
N MET A 273 32.56 0.68 16.53
CA MET A 273 31.55 0.52 15.48
C MET A 273 32.05 0.99 14.13
N ALA A 274 32.76 2.12 14.07
CA ALA A 274 33.39 2.61 12.84
C ALA A 274 34.44 1.63 12.30
N LYS A 275 35.26 1.04 13.18
CA LYS A 275 36.24 0.00 12.79
C LYS A 275 35.55 -1.27 12.28
N LEU A 276 34.47 -1.71 12.94
CA LEU A 276 33.72 -2.91 12.56
C LEU A 276 32.94 -2.72 11.25
N ARG A 277 32.53 -1.49 10.93
CA ARG A 277 31.83 -1.15 9.67
C ARG A 277 32.72 -1.26 8.42
N THR A 278 34.05 -1.31 8.58
CA THR A 278 34.96 -1.47 7.44
C THR A 278 34.69 -2.79 6.70
N LEU A 279 34.76 -2.79 5.36
CA LEU A 279 34.47 -3.97 4.53
C LEU A 279 35.24 -5.22 5.01
N THR A 280 36.52 -5.06 5.35
CA THR A 280 37.40 -6.13 5.83
C THR A 280 36.95 -6.73 7.17
N GLN A 281 36.52 -5.90 8.12
CA GLN A 281 36.08 -6.38 9.44
C GLN A 281 34.64 -6.88 9.40
N SER A 282 33.76 -6.21 8.66
CA SER A 282 32.38 -6.67 8.44
C SER A 282 32.33 -8.02 7.73
N ALA A 283 33.24 -8.29 6.77
CA ALA A 283 33.35 -9.59 6.10
C ALA A 283 33.76 -10.70 7.08
N LYS A 284 34.72 -10.43 7.98
CA LYS A 284 35.11 -11.37 9.03
C LYS A 284 33.97 -11.65 10.02
N LEU A 285 33.19 -10.63 10.37
CA LEU A 285 31.99 -10.75 11.20
C LEU A 285 30.89 -11.60 10.53
N ARG A 286 30.66 -11.44 9.22
CA ARG A 286 29.71 -12.25 8.45
C ARG A 286 30.09 -13.74 8.42
N TYR A 287 31.39 -14.05 8.44
CA TYR A 287 31.88 -15.43 8.50
C TYR A 287 31.81 -16.03 9.93
N ALA A 288 31.96 -15.21 10.97
CA ALA A 288 31.95 -15.65 12.36
C ALA A 288 30.53 -15.87 12.92
N TYR A 289 29.53 -15.14 12.41
CA TYR A 289 28.14 -15.25 12.87
C TYR A 289 27.25 -15.73 11.72
N LEU A 290 27.12 -17.05 11.60
CA LEU A 290 26.16 -17.73 10.72
C LEU A 290 24.71 -17.55 11.23
N PHE A 291 24.31 -16.36 11.68
CA PHE A 291 22.93 -15.95 12.01
C PHE A 291 22.91 -14.43 12.11
N CYS A 292 22.70 -13.76 10.98
CA CYS A 292 22.88 -12.32 10.82
C CYS A 292 21.63 -11.49 11.19
N ASP A 293 20.87 -11.92 12.20
CA ASP A 293 19.62 -11.24 12.62
C ASP A 293 19.70 -10.54 13.98
N VAL A 294 20.88 -10.38 14.59
CA VAL A 294 20.97 -9.71 15.90
C VAL A 294 21.92 -8.50 15.88
N LEU A 295 23.05 -8.58 15.16
CA LEU A 295 23.98 -7.46 15.02
C LEU A 295 23.56 -6.45 13.95
N GLY A 296 22.89 -6.93 12.88
CA GLY A 296 22.15 -6.05 11.97
C GLY A 296 21.09 -5.29 12.75
N TYR A 297 20.30 -6.00 13.55
CA TYR A 297 19.29 -5.37 14.40
C TYR A 297 19.87 -4.46 15.46
N LEU A 298 21.04 -4.70 16.06
CA LEU A 298 21.65 -3.76 17.02
C LEU A 298 22.24 -2.52 16.35
N LEU A 299 22.83 -2.65 15.15
CA LEU A 299 23.25 -1.48 14.36
C LEU A 299 22.02 -0.68 13.91
N THR A 300 20.99 -1.38 13.42
CA THR A 300 19.72 -0.77 13.06
C THR A 300 19.03 -0.23 14.30
N PHE A 301 19.10 -0.86 15.48
CA PHE A 301 18.43 -0.42 16.72
C PHE A 301 19.12 0.79 17.32
N VAL A 302 20.45 0.89 17.24
CA VAL A 302 21.19 2.10 17.63
C VAL A 302 21.00 3.22 16.59
N LEU A 303 20.93 2.91 15.28
CA LEU A 303 20.51 3.87 14.25
C LEU A 303 19.00 4.18 14.26
N PHE A 304 18.16 3.32 14.82
CA PHE A 304 16.71 3.48 14.94
C PHE A 304 16.41 4.30 16.19
N LEU A 305 17.14 4.07 17.29
CA LEU A 305 17.17 4.92 18.47
C LEU A 305 17.77 6.31 18.17
N LEU A 306 18.71 6.43 17.21
CA LEU A 306 19.32 7.71 16.84
C LEU A 306 18.72 8.39 15.58
N ASN A 307 17.93 7.70 14.75
CA ASN A 307 17.44 8.26 13.47
C ASN A 307 16.05 7.79 13.00
N VAL A 308 15.33 6.89 13.67
CA VAL A 308 13.99 6.50 13.21
C VAL A 308 13.11 6.14 14.41
N THR A 309 12.34 7.11 14.89
CA THR A 309 11.02 6.80 15.43
C THR A 309 10.04 7.77 14.80
N PHE A 310 9.63 7.41 13.59
CA PHE A 310 8.55 8.06 12.87
C PHE A 310 7.22 7.69 13.55
N ILE A 311 6.46 8.75 13.82
CA ILE A 311 5.00 8.74 13.90
C ILE A 311 4.41 7.71 14.87
N LEU A 312 4.34 8.11 16.14
CA LEU A 312 3.13 8.18 16.96
C LEU A 312 3.35 9.19 18.09
#